data_AF-A0A1G8HGC6-F1
#
_entry.id   AF-A0A1G8HGC6-F1
#
_cell.length_a   1.000
_cell.length_b   1.000
_cell.length_c   1.000
_cell.angle_alpha   90.00
_cell.angle_beta   90.00
_cell.angle_gamma   90.00
#
_symmetry.space_group_name_H-M   'P 1'
#
loop_
_entity.id
_entity.type
_entity.pdbx_description
1 polymer ?
#
loop_
_entity_poly.entity_id
_entity_poly.type
_entity_poly.pdbx_seq_one_letter_code
_entity_poly.pdbx_strand_id
1 'polypeptide(L)'
;MLAGVIAAAFIPGTTIEAVVEAALSVAKDGTRDAIAAIADVAAGLRGESYDRVVAEFHRVIARFSPIGDDVQHTEGKAGVATDAYRLSRRFSIEELPLALGFALLSEGDFDRAIEDGIDSGRDTDSIGVMIGAVLGAMHGSGVIDARVCDKLDQTNQVDLLGAADCFTQTVRAIHRADGARDAIKRWVRDELTAAA
;
A
#
# COMPACT_ATOMS: atom_id res chain seq x y z
N MET A 1 -5.56 2.43 5.94
CA MET A 1 -4.34 3.23 5.69
C MET A 1 -3.88 3.06 4.25
N LEU A 2 -3.60 1.85 3.74
CA LEU A 2 -3.27 1.60 2.33
C LEU A 2 -4.21 2.30 1.33
N ALA A 3 -5.53 2.23 1.53
CA ALA A 3 -6.48 2.93 0.67
C ALA A 3 -6.23 4.46 0.57
N GLY A 4 -5.79 5.10 1.66
CA GLY A 4 -5.42 6.52 1.65
C GLY A 4 -4.10 6.79 0.91
N VAL A 5 -3.13 5.88 1.04
CA VAL A 5 -1.88 5.90 0.26
C VAL A 5 -2.17 5.82 -1.23
N ILE A 6 -2.98 4.84 -1.64
CA ILE A 6 -3.39 4.64 -3.03
C ILE A 6 -4.20 5.84 -3.55
N ALA A 7 -5.11 6.39 -2.74
CA ALA A 7 -5.86 7.59 -3.12
C ALA A 7 -4.93 8.80 -3.36
N ALA A 8 -3.90 8.97 -2.53
CA ALA A 8 -2.89 10.02 -2.72
C ALA A 8 -2.02 9.76 -3.96
N ALA A 9 -1.68 8.50 -4.23
CA ALA A 9 -0.93 8.07 -5.42
C ALA A 9 -1.69 8.37 -6.72
N PHE A 10 -3.02 8.30 -6.73
CA PHE A 10 -3.84 8.67 -7.89
C PHE A 10 -3.91 10.19 -8.18
N ILE A 11 -3.32 11.05 -7.34
CA ILE A 11 -3.27 12.49 -7.60
C ILE A 11 -2.28 12.74 -8.75
N PRO A 12 -2.71 13.33 -9.89
CA PRO A 12 -1.82 13.56 -11.03
C PRO A 12 -0.61 14.42 -10.65
N GLY A 13 0.59 13.94 -10.99
CA GLY A 13 1.85 14.66 -10.71
C GLY A 13 2.27 14.67 -9.25
N THR A 14 1.69 13.81 -8.41
CA THR A 14 2.14 13.62 -7.02
C THR A 14 3.57 13.07 -6.95
N THR A 15 4.21 13.16 -5.78
CA THR A 15 5.51 12.54 -5.51
C THR A 15 5.37 11.46 -4.44
N ILE A 16 6.37 10.57 -4.35
CA ILE A 16 6.36 9.52 -3.33
C ILE A 16 6.38 10.12 -1.91
N GLU A 17 7.07 11.24 -1.70
CA GLU A 17 7.07 11.97 -0.43
C GLU A 17 5.67 12.48 -0.08
N ALA A 18 4.94 13.06 -1.05
CA ALA A 18 3.58 13.53 -0.82
C ALA A 18 2.62 12.37 -0.48
N VAL A 19 2.83 11.20 -1.10
CA VAL A 19 2.08 9.97 -0.78
C VAL A 19 2.37 9.49 0.64
N VAL A 20 3.63 9.52 1.08
CA VAL A 20 4.02 9.17 2.45
C VAL A 20 3.47 10.16 3.48
N GLU A 21 3.50 11.46 3.20
CA GLU A 21 2.87 12.49 4.04
C GLU A 21 1.35 12.26 4.17
N ALA A 22 0.68 11.95 3.06
CA ALA A 22 -0.72 11.58 3.09
C ALA A 22 -0.97 10.33 3.93
N ALA A 23 -0.09 9.31 3.83
CA ALA A 23 -0.14 8.11 4.66
C ALA A 23 -0.06 8.46 6.16
N LEU A 24 0.90 9.30 6.54
CA LEU A 24 1.13 9.74 7.92
C LEU A 24 -0.03 10.58 8.48
N SER A 25 -0.76 11.30 7.62
CA SER A 25 -1.92 12.10 8.02
C SER A 25 -3.15 11.26 8.42
N VAL A 26 -3.27 10.04 7.88
CA VAL A 26 -4.41 9.14 8.12
C VAL A 26 -4.05 7.92 8.96
N ALA A 27 -2.78 7.52 8.99
CA ALA A 27 -2.28 6.45 9.83
C ALA A 27 -2.39 6.84 11.32
N LYS A 28 -2.56 5.84 12.17
CA LYS A 28 -2.67 6.03 13.62
C LYS A 28 -1.74 5.07 14.34
N ASP A 29 -1.37 5.45 15.55
CA ASP A 29 -0.74 4.58 16.52
C ASP A 29 0.51 3.87 15.93
N GLY A 30 0.77 2.60 16.30
CA GLY A 30 1.94 1.84 15.85
C GLY A 30 2.16 1.80 14.33
N THR A 31 1.09 1.82 13.53
CA THR A 31 1.20 1.90 12.07
C THR A 31 1.77 3.24 11.60
N ARG A 32 1.34 4.36 12.21
CA ARG A 32 1.90 5.68 11.90
C ARG A 32 3.37 5.75 12.30
N ASP A 33 3.69 5.25 13.49
CA ASP A 33 5.06 5.28 14.02
C ASP A 33 6.02 4.40 13.20
N ALA A 34 5.54 3.26 12.69
CA ALA A 34 6.32 2.39 11.81
C ALA A 34 6.63 3.05 10.46
N ILE A 35 5.63 3.69 9.82
CA ILE A 35 5.84 4.43 8.57
C ILE A 35 6.83 5.57 8.79
N ALA A 36 6.64 6.36 9.85
CA ALA A 36 7.53 7.48 10.16
C ALA A 36 8.97 7.00 10.38
N ALA A 37 9.16 5.94 11.18
CA ALA A 37 10.48 5.41 11.47
C ALA A 37 11.22 4.89 10.22
N ILE A 38 10.51 4.21 9.30
CA ILE A 38 11.10 3.76 8.05
C ILE A 38 11.38 4.95 7.11
N ALA A 39 10.46 5.90 6.98
CA ALA A 39 10.65 7.08 6.14
C ALA A 39 11.85 7.94 6.60
N ASP A 40 11.97 8.16 7.92
CA ASP A 40 13.08 8.92 8.52
C ASP A 40 14.44 8.27 8.20
N VAL A 41 14.51 6.94 8.29
CA VAL A 41 15.73 6.18 8.05
C VAL A 41 16.05 6.06 6.56
N ALA A 42 15.03 5.93 5.69
CA ALA A 42 15.19 5.92 4.24
C ALA A 42 15.91 7.20 3.74
N ALA A 43 15.58 8.37 4.30
CA ALA A 43 16.23 9.62 3.94
C ALA A 43 17.76 9.60 4.18
N GLY A 44 18.20 8.96 5.27
CA GLY A 44 19.61 8.84 5.65
C GLY A 44 20.39 7.73 4.94
N LEU A 45 19.70 6.85 4.20
CA LEU A 45 20.29 5.69 3.52
C LEU A 45 20.44 5.88 2.00
N ARG A 46 20.13 7.07 1.47
CA ARG A 46 20.30 7.37 0.04
C ARG A 46 21.77 7.19 -0.38
N GLY A 47 21.99 6.33 -1.37
CA GLY A 47 23.34 6.02 -1.89
C GLY A 47 24.13 5.00 -1.08
N GLU A 48 23.56 4.44 -0.01
CA GLU A 48 24.17 3.32 0.73
C GLU A 48 24.02 1.99 -0.02
N SER A 49 24.77 0.98 0.41
CA SER A 49 24.65 -0.37 -0.17
C SER A 49 23.30 -1.00 0.16
N TYR A 50 22.79 -1.81 -0.76
CA TYR A 50 21.53 -2.54 -0.61
C TYR A 50 21.49 -3.37 0.69
N ASP A 51 22.54 -4.14 0.98
CA ASP A 51 22.63 -4.93 2.22
C ASP A 51 22.49 -4.08 3.49
N ARG A 52 23.03 -2.85 3.47
CA ARG A 52 22.93 -1.91 4.59
C ARG A 52 21.52 -1.35 4.70
N VAL A 53 20.87 -1.05 3.58
CA VAL A 53 19.46 -0.62 3.54
C VAL A 53 18.58 -1.68 4.17
N VAL A 54 18.66 -2.91 3.68
CA VAL A 54 17.83 -4.04 4.15
C VAL A 54 18.07 -4.30 5.64
N ALA A 55 19.33 -4.36 6.07
CA ALA A 55 19.67 -4.59 7.48
C ALA A 55 19.06 -3.51 8.39
N GLU A 56 19.14 -2.24 7.98
CA GLU A 56 18.63 -1.15 8.78
C GLU A 56 17.09 -1.06 8.77
N PHE A 57 16.45 -1.29 7.62
CA PHE A 57 15.00 -1.40 7.52
C PHE A 57 14.46 -2.53 8.40
N HIS A 58 15.09 -3.71 8.37
CA HIS A 58 14.73 -4.85 9.22
C HIS A 58 14.91 -4.53 10.71
N ARG A 59 16.02 -3.88 11.08
CA ARG A 59 16.28 -3.46 12.45
C ARG A 59 15.20 -2.49 12.97
N VAL A 60 14.75 -1.56 12.14
CA VAL A 60 13.74 -0.57 12.50
C VAL A 60 12.36 -1.22 12.59
N ILE A 61 11.95 -1.99 11.58
CA ILE A 61 10.61 -2.55 11.50
C ILE A 61 10.35 -3.62 12.58
N ALA A 62 11.39 -4.33 13.02
CA ALA A 62 11.32 -5.33 14.09
C ALA A 62 10.74 -4.79 15.40
N ARG A 63 10.83 -3.47 15.66
CA ARG A 63 10.23 -2.83 16.84
C ARG A 63 8.70 -2.81 16.81
N PHE A 64 8.13 -2.87 15.61
CA PHE A 64 6.70 -2.75 15.35
C PHE A 64 6.08 -4.08 14.91
N SER A 65 6.90 -5.06 14.54
CA SER A 65 6.42 -6.36 14.10
C SER A 65 6.04 -7.28 15.26
N PRO A 66 4.80 -7.79 15.30
CA PRO A 66 4.41 -8.82 16.25
C PRO A 66 4.81 -10.24 15.80
N ILE A 67 5.18 -10.43 14.52
CA ILE A 67 5.56 -11.73 13.95
C ILE A 67 7.07 -11.95 14.02
N GLY A 68 7.86 -10.88 13.89
CA GLY A 68 9.31 -10.96 13.84
C GLY A 68 9.78 -11.83 12.67
N ASP A 69 10.70 -12.75 12.94
CA ASP A 69 11.25 -13.66 11.91
C ASP A 69 10.56 -15.04 11.91
N ASP A 70 9.59 -15.27 12.80
CA ASP A 70 8.93 -16.56 12.97
C ASP A 70 7.56 -16.61 12.28
N VAL A 71 7.61 -16.67 10.95
CA VAL A 71 6.44 -16.71 10.04
C VAL A 71 5.80 -18.11 9.92
N GLN A 72 6.37 -19.13 10.57
CA GLN A 72 5.93 -20.52 10.41
C GLN A 72 4.62 -20.78 11.18
N HIS A 73 3.60 -21.26 10.48
CA HIS A 73 2.33 -21.67 11.10
C HIS A 73 2.37 -23.17 11.42
N THR A 74 2.63 -23.53 12.67
CA THR A 74 2.71 -24.92 13.13
C THR A 74 1.49 -25.30 13.97
N GLU A 75 1.19 -26.60 14.10
CA GLU A 75 0.10 -27.09 14.96
C GLU A 75 0.20 -26.57 16.40
N GLY A 76 1.41 -26.43 16.93
CA GLY A 76 1.67 -25.89 18.26
C GLY A 76 1.30 -24.41 18.45
N LYS A 77 1.14 -23.66 17.36
CA LYS A 77 0.67 -22.26 17.38
C LYS A 77 -0.84 -22.14 17.19
N ALA A 78 -1.52 -23.22 16.78
CA ALA A 78 -2.96 -23.19 16.55
C ALA A 78 -3.71 -22.91 17.87
N GLY A 79 -4.56 -21.88 17.87
CA GLY A 79 -5.32 -21.48 19.05
C GLY A 79 -4.52 -20.73 20.13
N VAL A 80 -3.21 -20.51 19.93
CA VAL A 80 -2.40 -19.67 20.82
C VAL A 80 -2.68 -18.21 20.51
N ALA A 81 -3.11 -17.45 21.51
CA ALA A 81 -3.35 -16.02 21.34
C ALA A 81 -2.00 -15.29 21.16
N THR A 82 -1.85 -14.60 20.04
CA THR A 82 -0.70 -13.74 19.74
C THR A 82 -1.18 -12.35 19.32
N ASP A 83 -0.26 -11.40 19.25
CA ASP A 83 -0.52 -10.08 18.64
C ASP A 83 -0.43 -10.12 17.11
N ALA A 84 -0.01 -11.25 16.53
CA ALA A 84 0.02 -11.44 15.09
C ALA A 84 -1.39 -11.36 14.51
N TYR A 85 -1.54 -10.65 13.39
CA TYR A 85 -2.81 -10.46 12.68
C TYR A 85 -3.93 -9.82 13.52
N ARG A 86 -3.60 -9.18 14.64
CA ARG A 86 -4.55 -8.44 15.47
C ARG A 86 -4.42 -6.93 15.30
N LEU A 87 -5.55 -6.24 15.45
CA LEU A 87 -5.56 -4.79 15.56
C LEU A 87 -4.74 -4.37 16.78
N SER A 88 -3.78 -3.47 16.57
CA SER A 88 -2.87 -3.01 17.61
C SER A 88 -2.73 -1.50 17.59
N ARG A 89 -2.54 -0.92 18.77
CA ARG A 89 -2.11 0.48 18.93
C ARG A 89 -0.59 0.63 19.06
N ARG A 90 0.13 -0.49 19.15
CA ARG A 90 1.59 -0.51 19.35
C ARG A 90 2.33 -1.04 18.12
N PHE A 91 1.73 -2.02 17.47
CA PHE A 91 2.35 -2.79 16.40
C PHE A 91 1.75 -2.41 15.05
N SER A 92 2.48 -2.77 14.00
CA SER A 92 2.09 -2.61 12.61
C SER A 92 2.36 -3.90 11.85
N ILE A 93 1.67 -4.07 10.72
CA ILE A 93 2.21 -4.91 9.65
C ILE A 93 3.50 -4.25 9.14
N GLU A 94 4.41 -5.04 8.61
CA GLU A 94 5.74 -4.62 8.16
C GLU A 94 5.72 -4.12 6.72
N GLU A 95 4.85 -4.71 5.93
CA GLU A 95 4.89 -4.70 4.47
C GLU A 95 4.67 -3.31 3.92
N LEU A 96 3.70 -2.57 4.46
CA LEU A 96 3.41 -1.22 4.00
C LEU A 96 4.49 -0.19 4.38
N PRO A 97 4.97 -0.13 5.64
CA PRO A 97 6.16 0.68 5.96
C PRO A 97 7.37 0.38 5.07
N LEU A 98 7.70 -0.90 4.87
CA LEU A 98 8.83 -1.31 4.02
C LEU A 98 8.63 -0.92 2.56
N ALA A 99 7.43 -1.16 2.00
CA ALA A 99 7.08 -0.78 0.64
C ALA A 99 7.25 0.73 0.40
N LEU A 100 6.78 1.56 1.35
CA LEU A 100 6.97 3.01 1.28
C LEU A 100 8.44 3.41 1.42
N GLY A 101 9.21 2.72 2.27
CA GLY A 101 10.65 2.94 2.40
C GLY A 101 11.44 2.69 1.11
N PHE A 102 11.18 1.56 0.44
CA PHE A 102 11.81 1.24 -0.85
C PHE A 102 11.34 2.18 -1.97
N ALA A 103 10.07 2.56 -1.99
CA ALA A 103 9.57 3.57 -2.91
C ALA A 103 10.23 4.95 -2.68
N LEU A 104 10.53 5.34 -1.43
CA LEU A 104 11.26 6.58 -1.13
C LEU A 104 12.73 6.52 -1.58
N LEU A 105 13.40 5.38 -1.40
CA LEU A 105 14.82 5.20 -1.78
C LEU A 105 15.03 5.16 -3.29
N SER A 106 14.05 4.65 -4.02
CA SER A 106 14.01 4.62 -5.47
C SER A 106 13.48 5.91 -6.10
N GLU A 107 13.11 6.91 -5.28
CA GLU A 107 12.50 8.17 -5.75
C GLU A 107 11.22 7.93 -6.58
N GLY A 108 10.49 6.86 -6.26
CA GLY A 108 9.30 6.45 -6.97
C GLY A 108 9.55 5.67 -8.27
N ASP A 109 10.79 5.26 -8.57
CA ASP A 109 11.09 4.38 -9.69
C ASP A 109 10.48 2.98 -9.48
N PHE A 110 9.63 2.55 -10.41
CA PHE A 110 8.82 1.34 -10.25
C PHE A 110 9.65 0.06 -10.21
N ASP A 111 10.52 -0.14 -11.20
CA ASP A 111 11.28 -1.39 -11.34
C ASP A 111 12.26 -1.53 -10.18
N ARG A 112 13.00 -0.45 -9.86
CA ARG A 112 13.95 -0.46 -8.75
C ARG A 112 13.26 -0.70 -7.41
N ALA A 113 12.14 -0.04 -7.15
CA ALA A 113 11.41 -0.25 -5.90
C ALA A 113 10.92 -1.69 -5.77
N ILE A 114 10.38 -2.26 -6.86
CA ILE A 114 9.89 -3.63 -6.88
C ILE A 114 11.04 -4.60 -6.62
N GLU A 115 12.15 -4.50 -7.36
CA GLU A 115 13.33 -5.36 -7.20
C GLU A 115 13.91 -5.26 -5.78
N ASP A 116 14.20 -4.05 -5.30
CA ASP A 116 14.74 -3.84 -3.95
C ASP A 116 13.77 -4.35 -2.86
N GLY A 117 12.45 -4.21 -3.08
CA GLY A 117 11.43 -4.64 -2.15
C GLY A 117 11.29 -6.16 -2.06
N ILE A 118 11.21 -6.85 -3.20
CA ILE A 118 11.03 -8.31 -3.22
C ILE A 118 12.30 -9.06 -2.83
N ASP A 119 13.48 -8.50 -3.09
CA ASP A 119 14.75 -9.11 -2.69
C ASP A 119 15.08 -8.87 -1.21
N SER A 120 14.28 -8.06 -0.50
CA SER A 120 14.59 -7.67 0.89
C SER A 120 14.35 -8.79 1.90
N GLY A 121 13.58 -9.81 1.53
CA GLY A 121 13.15 -10.89 2.44
C GLY A 121 11.90 -10.53 3.25
N ARG A 122 11.60 -11.34 4.27
CA ARG A 122 10.33 -11.28 5.05
C ARG A 122 9.12 -11.61 4.17
N ASP A 123 8.05 -10.81 4.21
CA ASP A 123 6.81 -11.01 3.45
C ASP A 123 6.90 -10.34 2.06
N THR A 124 7.81 -10.88 1.25
CA THR A 124 8.27 -10.26 -0.01
C THR A 124 7.15 -10.07 -1.05
N ASP A 125 6.20 -11.00 -1.10
CA ASP A 125 5.07 -10.92 -2.03
C ASP A 125 4.13 -9.77 -1.66
N SER A 126 3.78 -9.63 -0.38
CA SER A 126 2.99 -8.50 0.11
C SER A 126 3.72 -7.16 -0.04
N ILE A 127 5.03 -7.11 0.24
CA ILE A 127 5.85 -5.90 0.02
C ILE A 127 5.78 -5.51 -1.46
N GLY A 128 6.07 -6.44 -2.38
CA GLY A 128 6.01 -6.21 -3.82
C GLY A 128 4.62 -5.77 -4.31
N VAL A 129 3.55 -6.41 -3.82
CA VAL A 129 2.16 -6.03 -4.15
C VAL A 129 1.87 -4.59 -3.71
N MET A 130 2.30 -4.19 -2.51
CA MET A 130 2.05 -2.83 -2.02
C MET A 130 2.87 -1.78 -2.79
N ILE A 131 4.14 -2.06 -3.11
CA ILE A 131 4.94 -1.20 -3.98
C ILE A 131 4.27 -1.05 -5.35
N GLY A 132 3.90 -2.17 -5.98
CA GLY A 132 3.29 -2.19 -7.30
C GLY A 132 1.95 -1.47 -7.34
N ALA A 133 1.12 -1.64 -6.31
CA ALA A 133 -0.15 -0.92 -6.20
C ALA A 133 0.06 0.60 -6.04
N VAL A 134 1.01 1.03 -5.21
CA VAL A 134 1.29 2.45 -4.98
C VAL A 134 1.90 3.11 -6.22
N LEU A 135 2.98 2.56 -6.74
CA LEU A 135 3.69 3.14 -7.89
C LEU A 135 2.92 2.94 -9.20
N GLY A 136 2.17 1.85 -9.35
CA GLY A 136 1.24 1.66 -10.46
C GLY A 136 0.08 2.67 -10.44
N ALA A 137 -0.40 3.08 -9.26
CA ALA A 137 -1.38 4.16 -9.15
C ALA A 137 -0.78 5.54 -9.51
N MET A 138 0.50 5.79 -9.14
CA MET A 138 1.21 7.02 -9.48
C MET A 138 1.49 7.16 -10.98
N HIS A 139 1.95 6.08 -11.62
CA HIS A 139 2.47 6.12 -12.99
C HIS A 139 1.47 5.60 -14.03
N GLY A 140 0.42 4.92 -13.59
CA GLY A 140 -0.50 4.18 -14.45
C GLY A 140 0.08 2.83 -14.91
N SER A 141 -0.75 2.02 -15.57
CA SER A 141 -0.37 0.67 -16.00
C SER A 141 0.78 0.61 -17.00
N GLY A 142 1.05 1.70 -17.71
CA GLY A 142 2.14 1.78 -18.70
C GLY A 142 3.55 1.68 -18.11
N VAL A 143 3.69 1.79 -16.78
CA VAL A 143 4.97 1.56 -16.09
C VAL A 143 5.35 0.08 -16.02
N ILE A 144 4.38 -0.82 -16.17
CA ILE A 144 4.60 -2.27 -16.10
C ILE A 144 4.97 -2.77 -17.50
N ASP A 145 6.06 -3.53 -17.62
CA ASP A 145 6.42 -4.17 -18.91
C ASP A 145 5.27 -5.07 -19.38
N ALA A 146 4.72 -4.76 -20.55
CA ALA A 146 3.66 -5.53 -21.18
C ALA A 146 4.02 -7.01 -21.35
N ARG A 147 5.30 -7.35 -21.55
CA ARG A 147 5.76 -8.74 -21.64
C ARG A 147 5.60 -9.49 -20.33
N VAL A 148 5.77 -8.81 -19.20
CA VAL A 148 5.53 -9.38 -17.86
C VAL A 148 4.04 -9.62 -17.67
N CYS A 149 3.18 -8.65 -18.01
CA CYS A 149 1.73 -8.83 -17.98
C CYS A 149 1.27 -10.02 -18.83
N ASP A 150 1.70 -10.06 -20.10
CA ASP A 150 1.36 -11.15 -21.04
C ASP A 150 1.80 -12.51 -20.49
N LYS A 151 3.00 -12.57 -19.90
CA LYS A 151 3.51 -13.81 -19.32
C LYS A 151 2.72 -14.25 -18.10
N LEU A 152 2.31 -13.32 -17.23
CA LEU A 152 1.48 -13.60 -16.06
C LEU A 152 0.09 -14.09 -16.47
N ASP A 153 -0.56 -13.42 -17.41
CA ASP A 153 -1.88 -13.79 -17.93
C ASP A 153 -1.85 -15.19 -18.57
N GLN A 154 -0.84 -15.46 -19.41
CA GLN A 154 -0.65 -16.78 -20.01
C GLN A 154 -0.35 -17.88 -18.98
N THR A 155 0.46 -17.58 -17.96
CA THR A 155 0.87 -18.61 -16.98
C THR A 155 -0.26 -18.91 -16.01
N ASN A 156 -0.96 -17.88 -15.54
CA ASN A 156 -2.02 -18.01 -14.54
C ASN A 156 -3.42 -18.21 -15.15
N GLN A 157 -3.55 -18.13 -16.48
CA GLN A 157 -4.82 -18.26 -17.21
C GLN A 157 -5.85 -17.23 -16.73
N VAL A 158 -5.42 -15.97 -16.64
CA VAL A 158 -6.22 -14.81 -16.21
C VAL A 158 -6.07 -13.67 -17.21
N ASP A 159 -6.99 -12.70 -17.16
CA ASP A 159 -6.91 -11.42 -17.88
C ASP A 159 -6.91 -10.30 -16.83
N LEU A 160 -5.71 -9.90 -16.38
CA LEU A 160 -5.57 -8.96 -15.27
C LEU A 160 -6.04 -7.55 -15.66
N LEU A 161 -5.73 -7.09 -16.87
CA LEU A 161 -6.12 -5.75 -17.33
C LEU A 161 -7.62 -5.68 -17.61
N GLY A 162 -8.22 -6.71 -18.21
CA GLY A 162 -9.66 -6.82 -18.38
C GLY A 162 -10.40 -6.88 -17.03
N ALA A 163 -9.84 -7.58 -16.04
CA ALA A 163 -10.39 -7.58 -14.68
C ALA A 163 -10.33 -6.18 -14.03
N ALA A 164 -9.23 -5.45 -14.20
CA ALA A 164 -9.08 -4.07 -13.70
C ALA A 164 -10.05 -3.10 -14.39
N ASP A 165 -10.26 -3.24 -15.70
CA ASP A 165 -11.24 -2.46 -16.46
C ASP A 165 -12.67 -2.75 -16.00
N CYS A 166 -13.03 -4.03 -15.83
CA CYS A 166 -14.33 -4.45 -15.32
C CYS A 166 -14.60 -3.90 -13.91
N PHE A 167 -13.60 -4.00 -13.03
CA PHE A 167 -13.67 -3.42 -11.69
C PHE A 167 -13.90 -1.90 -11.74
N THR A 168 -13.14 -1.19 -12.57
CA THR A 168 -13.25 0.26 -12.75
C THR A 168 -14.63 0.67 -13.29
N GLN A 169 -15.16 -0.07 -14.27
CA GLN A 169 -16.50 0.17 -14.81
C GLN A 169 -17.58 -0.01 -13.74
N THR A 170 -17.45 -1.07 -12.92
CA THR A 170 -18.38 -1.36 -11.83
C THR A 170 -18.35 -0.25 -10.77
N VAL A 171 -17.17 0.15 -10.31
CA VAL A 171 -17.00 1.25 -9.33
C VAL A 171 -17.60 2.55 -9.88
N ARG A 172 -17.35 2.88 -11.16
CA ARG A 172 -17.95 4.06 -11.81
C ARG A 172 -19.47 3.99 -11.86
N ALA A 173 -20.06 2.82 -12.10
CA ALA A 173 -21.51 2.65 -12.08
C ALA A 173 -22.09 2.88 -10.68
N ILE A 174 -21.44 2.33 -9.64
CA ILE A 174 -21.82 2.53 -8.24
C ILE A 174 -21.75 4.01 -7.87
N HIS A 175 -20.63 4.69 -8.16
CA HIS A 175 -20.47 6.11 -7.86
C HIS A 175 -21.53 7.00 -8.54
N ARG A 176 -21.90 6.71 -9.80
CA ARG A 176 -22.99 7.44 -10.48
C ARG A 176 -24.34 7.23 -9.78
N ALA A 177 -24.64 5.98 -9.39
CA ALA A 177 -25.88 5.65 -8.70
C ALA A 177 -25.94 6.25 -7.28
N ASP A 178 -24.82 6.31 -6.57
CA ASP A 178 -24.71 7.00 -5.28
C ASP A 178 -24.87 8.51 -5.45
N GLY A 179 -24.20 9.13 -6.43
CA GLY A 179 -24.34 10.55 -6.73
C GLY A 179 -25.77 10.99 -7.04
N ALA A 180 -26.50 10.18 -7.83
CA ALA A 180 -27.91 10.42 -8.11
C ALA A 180 -28.78 10.32 -6.85
N ARG A 181 -28.55 9.30 -5.99
CA ARG A 181 -29.25 9.16 -4.71
C ARG A 181 -28.97 10.33 -3.78
N ASP A 182 -27.73 10.80 -3.71
CA ASP A 182 -27.37 11.93 -2.86
C ASP A 182 -27.93 13.26 -3.36
N ALA A 183 -28.08 13.43 -4.68
CA ALA A 183 -28.78 14.59 -5.24
C ALA A 183 -30.25 14.63 -4.80
N ILE A 184 -30.95 13.49 -4.82
CA ILE A 184 -32.33 13.38 -4.32
C ILE A 184 -32.39 13.71 -2.82
N LYS A 185 -31.48 13.14 -2.01
CA LYS A 185 -31.44 13.43 -0.56
C LYS A 185 -31.17 14.90 -0.26
N ARG A 186 -30.36 15.58 -1.07
CA ARG A 186 -30.11 17.03 -0.95
C ARG A 186 -31.38 17.81 -1.29
N TRP A 187 -32.00 17.53 -2.43
CA TRP A 187 -33.26 18.18 -2.83
C TRP A 187 -34.36 18.04 -1.77
N VAL A 188 -34.59 16.83 -1.25
CA VAL A 188 -35.59 16.61 -0.17
C VAL A 188 -35.26 17.44 1.08
N ARG A 189 -33.98 17.53 1.46
CA ARG A 189 -33.55 18.34 2.61
C ARG A 189 -33.81 19.83 2.37
N ASP A 190 -33.52 20.32 1.17
CA ASP A 190 -33.69 21.73 0.82
C ASP A 190 -35.19 22.12 0.77
N GLU A 191 -36.06 21.24 0.27
CA GLU A 191 -37.52 21.47 0.29
C GLU A 191 -38.07 21.50 1.73
N LEU A 192 -37.61 20.60 2.60
CA LEU A 192 -38.04 20.55 3.99
C LEU A 192 -37.57 21.78 4.79
N THR A 193 -36.38 22.32 4.49
CA THR A 193 -35.89 23.54 5.15
C THR A 193 -36.49 24.82 4.58
N ALA A 194 -36.91 24.82 3.31
CA ALA A 194 -37.62 25.97 2.71
C ALA A 194 -39.09 26.07 3.17
N ALA A 195 -39.68 24.97 3.63
CA ALA A 195 -41.06 24.91 4.13
C ALA A 195 -41.20 25.20 5.65
N ALA A 196 -40.09 25.41 6.35
CA ALA A 196 -40.02 25.70 7.80
C ALA A 196 -39.74 27.19 8.07
#